data_AF-A0A929DY17-F1
#
_entry.id   AF-A0A929DY17-F1
#
_cell.length_a   1.000
_cell.length_b   1.000
_cell.length_c   1.000
_cell.angle_alpha   90.00
_cell.angle_beta   90.00
_cell.angle_gamma   90.00
#
_symmetry.space_group_name_H-M   'P 1'
#
loop_
_entity.id
_entity.type
_entity.pdbx_description
1 polymer ?
#
loop_
_entity_poly.entity_id
_entity_poly.type
_entity_poly.pdbx_seq_one_letter_code
_entity_poly.pdbx_strand_id
1 'polypeptide(L)'
;AQAYIVNDIYLKHLRPKASRRQISRTNYLSGITVVAISVVFGFFAQDVNSVLQWIVSALWGAYTVSNILKWYWWRFNGSGFFWGMLVGIISALICSRIFEFLDLYYFPIILVVSAIAAILGTYLKPPTDEETLKSFYKNVKPWGFWKPIQEKVMAEDPSFERNKDFGRDMFNIVVGIIAQTTLMIFPIYIVLKKMVPMGISLAIIAVCFIIMKRTWWDTLPKDKPSA
;
A
#
# COMPACT_ATOMS: atom_id res chain seq x y z
N ALA A 1 -7.20 6.85 10.75
CA ALA A 1 -6.79 7.98 11.63
C ALA A 1 -7.00 7.64 13.11
N GLN A 2 -8.24 7.40 13.54
CA GLN A 2 -8.60 7.11 14.95
C GLN A 2 -7.73 6.03 15.62
N ALA A 3 -7.60 4.85 15.00
CA ALA A 3 -6.80 3.76 15.57
C ALA A 3 -5.31 4.13 15.74
N TYR A 4 -4.73 4.87 14.78
CA TYR A 4 -3.35 5.35 14.88
C TYR A 4 -3.18 6.38 16.02
N ILE A 5 -4.12 7.33 16.16
CA ILE A 5 -4.09 8.30 17.27
C ILE A 5 -4.16 7.58 18.62
N VAL A 6 -5.04 6.59 18.74
CA VAL A 6 -5.21 5.87 20.02
C VAL A 6 -4.07 4.91 20.31
N ASN A 7 -3.63 4.13 19.33
CA ASN A 7 -2.61 3.10 19.57
C ASN A 7 -1.19 3.69 19.57
N ASP A 8 -0.87 4.53 18.58
CA ASP A 8 0.51 4.96 18.34
C ASP A 8 0.87 6.23 19.10
N ILE A 9 -0.11 7.08 19.46
CA ILE A 9 0.12 8.29 20.25
C ILE A 9 -0.36 8.09 21.68
N TYR A 10 -1.66 7.82 21.87
CA TYR A 10 -2.25 7.81 23.20
C TYR A 10 -1.75 6.64 24.05
N LEU A 11 -1.83 5.41 23.58
CA LEU A 11 -1.37 4.25 24.33
C LEU A 11 0.16 4.17 24.37
N LYS A 12 0.84 4.41 23.27
CA LYS A 12 2.31 4.25 23.24
C LYS A 12 3.06 5.35 24.00
N HIS A 13 2.61 6.60 23.95
CA HIS A 13 3.38 7.74 24.47
C HIS A 13 2.70 8.50 25.62
N LEU A 14 1.37 8.64 25.63
CA LEU A 14 0.68 9.48 26.63
C LEU A 14 0.24 8.68 27.86
N ARG A 15 -0.38 7.51 27.66
CA ARG A 15 -0.99 6.73 28.74
C ARG A 15 -1.00 5.21 28.44
N PRO A 16 0.15 4.53 28.62
CA PRO A 16 0.29 3.10 28.32
C PRO A 16 -0.59 2.17 29.16
N LYS A 17 -0.95 2.58 30.38
CA LYS A 17 -1.80 1.81 31.30
C LYS A 17 -3.26 2.29 31.30
N ALA A 18 -3.75 2.83 30.18
CA ALA A 18 -5.12 3.32 30.09
C ALA A 18 -6.14 2.17 30.28
N SER A 19 -7.16 2.42 31.09
CA SER A 19 -8.28 1.47 31.27
C SER A 19 -9.11 1.34 29.98
N ARG A 20 -9.83 0.22 29.81
CA ARG A 20 -10.75 0.01 28.66
C ARG A 20 -11.71 1.18 28.43
N ARG A 21 -12.24 1.77 29.51
CA ARG A 21 -13.14 2.94 29.43
C ARG A 21 -12.41 4.17 28.89
N GLN A 22 -11.18 4.42 29.32
CA GLN A 22 -10.37 5.53 28.80
C GLN A 22 -10.02 5.33 27.33
N ILE A 23 -9.62 4.13 26.93
CA ILE A 23 -9.33 3.79 25.52
C ILE A 23 -10.57 4.01 24.66
N SER A 24 -11.73 3.51 25.09
CA SER A 24 -12.99 3.68 24.37
C SER A 24 -13.39 5.15 24.23
N ARG A 25 -13.30 5.94 25.31
CA ARG A 25 -13.57 7.39 25.27
C ARG A 25 -12.64 8.13 24.33
N THR A 26 -11.33 7.87 24.39
CA THR A 26 -10.35 8.50 23.48
C THR A 26 -10.59 8.08 22.04
N ASN A 27 -10.98 6.83 21.79
CA ASN A 27 -11.41 6.37 20.47
C ASN A 27 -12.59 7.17 19.95
N TYR A 28 -13.68 7.26 20.70
CA TYR A 28 -14.84 8.05 20.26
C TYR A 28 -14.51 9.53 20.09
N LEU A 29 -13.75 10.12 21.01
CA LEU A 29 -13.37 11.52 20.93
C LEU A 29 -12.53 11.79 19.68
N SER A 30 -11.48 10.99 19.43
CA SER A 30 -10.65 11.15 18.24
C SER A 30 -11.43 10.91 16.95
N GLY A 31 -12.36 9.95 16.93
CA GLY A 31 -13.27 9.73 15.80
C GLY A 31 -14.13 10.96 15.52
N ILE A 32 -14.82 11.48 16.54
CA ILE A 32 -15.67 12.69 16.43
C ILE A 32 -14.85 13.89 15.98
N THR A 33 -13.66 14.10 16.57
CA THR A 33 -12.78 15.21 16.18
C THR A 33 -12.35 15.11 14.72
N VAL A 34 -11.95 13.91 14.26
CA VAL A 34 -11.57 13.71 12.86
C VAL A 34 -12.76 13.98 11.94
N VAL A 35 -13.95 13.47 12.26
CA VAL A 35 -15.16 13.72 11.46
C VAL A 35 -15.52 15.21 11.42
N ALA A 36 -15.49 15.89 12.57
CA ALA A 36 -15.77 17.32 12.64
C ALA A 36 -14.81 18.13 11.76
N ILE A 37 -13.50 17.84 11.83
CA ILE A 37 -12.48 18.47 10.99
C ILE A 37 -12.74 18.16 9.51
N SER A 38 -13.05 16.91 9.16
CA SER A 38 -13.36 16.52 7.78
C SER A 38 -14.60 17.23 7.23
N VAL A 39 -15.64 17.41 8.04
CA VAL A 39 -16.86 18.16 7.66
C VAL A 39 -16.54 19.62 7.40
N VAL A 40 -15.76 20.25 8.29
CA VAL A 40 -15.31 21.65 8.12
C VAL A 40 -14.55 21.80 6.81
N PHE A 41 -13.55 20.95 6.54
CA PHE A 41 -12.83 20.97 5.26
C PHE A 41 -13.74 20.66 4.06
N GLY A 42 -14.73 19.79 4.23
CA GLY A 42 -15.73 19.49 3.21
C GLY A 42 -16.51 20.72 2.76
N PHE A 43 -16.84 21.64 3.67
CA PHE A 43 -17.49 22.92 3.29
C PHE A 43 -16.57 23.85 2.49
N PHE A 44 -15.25 23.70 2.59
CA PHE A 44 -14.29 24.46 1.81
C PHE A 44 -13.89 23.78 0.50
N ALA A 45 -14.30 22.51 0.28
CA ALA A 45 -14.00 21.79 -0.94
C ALA A 45 -14.85 22.33 -2.10
N GLN A 46 -14.22 23.13 -2.96
CA GLN A 46 -14.90 23.78 -4.09
C GLN A 46 -15.19 22.80 -5.24
N ASP A 47 -14.28 21.86 -5.49
CA ASP A 47 -14.42 20.83 -6.50
C ASP A 47 -13.95 19.48 -5.98
N VAL A 48 -14.89 18.53 -5.90
CA VAL A 48 -14.61 17.15 -5.48
C VAL A 48 -13.66 16.48 -6.47
N ASN A 49 -13.78 16.77 -7.77
CA ASN A 49 -12.93 16.15 -8.78
C ASN A 49 -11.47 16.60 -8.63
N SER A 50 -11.21 17.90 -8.42
CA SER A 50 -9.87 18.43 -8.14
C SER A 50 -9.27 17.81 -6.87
N VAL A 51 -10.04 17.70 -5.77
CA VAL A 51 -9.55 17.04 -4.54
C VAL A 51 -9.22 15.57 -4.80
N LEU A 52 -10.06 14.85 -5.55
CA LEU A 52 -9.83 13.46 -5.89
C LEU A 52 -8.60 13.28 -6.79
N GLN A 53 -8.42 14.13 -7.80
CA GLN A 53 -7.26 14.09 -8.69
C GLN A 53 -5.97 14.38 -7.92
N TRP A 54 -5.99 15.35 -7.01
CA TRP A 54 -4.81 15.65 -6.19
C TRP A 54 -4.45 14.49 -5.27
N ILE A 55 -5.43 13.86 -4.59
CA ILE A 55 -5.18 12.72 -3.69
C ILE A 55 -4.74 11.48 -4.48
N VAL A 56 -5.43 11.14 -5.57
CA VAL A 56 -5.23 9.87 -6.28
C VAL A 56 -4.10 9.96 -7.29
N SER A 57 -3.89 11.11 -7.93
CA SER A 57 -2.84 11.31 -8.94
C SER A 57 -1.58 11.90 -8.32
N ALA A 58 -1.63 13.07 -7.68
CA ALA A 58 -0.42 13.71 -7.17
C ALA A 58 0.16 13.00 -5.94
N LEU A 59 -0.68 12.81 -4.92
CA LEU A 59 -0.23 12.28 -3.65
C LEU A 59 0.15 10.80 -3.76
N TRP A 60 -0.60 9.98 -4.52
CA TRP A 60 -0.27 8.55 -4.68
C TRP A 60 1.17 8.34 -5.20
N GLY A 61 1.63 9.18 -6.15
CA GLY A 61 3.00 9.12 -6.68
C GLY A 61 4.10 9.29 -5.63
N ALA A 62 3.83 10.09 -4.59
CA ALA A 62 4.76 10.27 -3.48
C ALA A 62 4.91 9.02 -2.60
N TYR A 63 3.90 8.16 -2.55
CA TYR A 63 3.87 6.99 -1.68
C TYR A 63 4.28 5.70 -2.40
N THR A 64 4.08 5.62 -3.71
CA THR A 64 4.24 4.40 -4.51
C THR A 64 5.62 3.79 -4.38
N VAL A 65 6.68 4.59 -4.58
CA VAL A 65 8.07 4.10 -4.53
C VAL A 65 8.37 3.47 -3.17
N SER A 66 8.14 4.20 -2.08
CA SER A 66 8.45 3.73 -0.72
C SER A 66 7.64 2.48 -0.34
N ASN A 67 6.41 2.36 -0.84
CA ASN A 67 5.56 1.19 -0.58
C ASN A 67 5.91 -0.03 -1.44
N ILE A 68 6.54 0.16 -2.60
CA ILE A 68 7.07 -0.93 -3.42
C ILE A 68 8.42 -1.39 -2.85
N LEU A 69 9.39 -0.48 -2.71
CA LEU A 69 10.77 -0.83 -2.34
C LEU A 69 10.87 -1.57 -1.00
N LYS A 70 9.99 -1.26 -0.03
CA LYS A 70 9.95 -1.96 1.27
C LYS A 70 9.73 -3.46 1.18
N TRP A 71 9.08 -3.95 0.13
CA TRP A 71 8.81 -5.37 -0.07
C TRP A 71 9.85 -6.05 -0.95
N TYR A 72 10.37 -5.32 -1.94
CA TYR A 72 11.20 -5.91 -3.00
C TYR A 72 12.70 -5.66 -2.85
N TRP A 73 13.15 -4.82 -1.93
CA TRP A 73 14.58 -4.51 -1.76
C TRP A 73 15.03 -4.62 -0.31
N TRP A 74 15.90 -5.61 -0.04
CA TRP A 74 16.39 -5.91 1.31
C TRP A 74 17.07 -4.73 2.02
N ARG A 75 17.71 -3.83 1.25
CA ARG A 75 18.50 -2.73 1.81
C ARG A 75 17.64 -1.54 2.22
N PHE A 76 16.40 -1.47 1.72
CA PHE A 76 15.47 -0.38 1.99
C PHE A 76 15.13 -0.32 3.47
N ASN A 77 15.30 0.84 4.08
CA ASN A 77 15.15 1.04 5.52
C ASN A 77 14.20 2.21 5.81
N GLY A 78 13.93 2.45 7.10
CA GLY A 78 13.04 3.53 7.52
C GLY A 78 13.47 4.93 7.08
N SER A 79 14.77 5.17 6.87
CA SER A 79 15.28 6.46 6.36
C SER A 79 14.91 6.66 4.90
N GLY A 80 15.10 5.64 4.06
CA GLY A 80 14.66 5.66 2.66
C GLY A 80 13.15 5.86 2.54
N PHE A 81 12.37 5.16 3.37
CA PHE A 81 10.91 5.32 3.40
C PHE A 81 10.50 6.76 3.74
N PHE A 82 11.10 7.33 4.78
CA PHE A 82 10.82 8.69 5.23
C PHE A 82 11.15 9.74 4.16
N TRP A 83 12.38 9.73 3.63
CA TRP A 83 12.82 10.72 2.64
C TRP A 83 12.10 10.58 1.31
N GLY A 84 11.85 9.35 0.84
CA GLY A 84 11.09 9.12 -0.38
C GLY A 84 9.68 9.72 -0.31
N MET A 85 8.98 9.48 0.80
CA MET A 85 7.63 9.98 1.01
C MET A 85 7.61 11.50 1.25
N LEU A 86 8.51 12.02 2.08
CA LEU A 86 8.59 13.46 2.37
C LEU A 86 8.87 14.27 1.11
N VAL A 87 9.90 13.90 0.35
CA VAL A 87 10.26 14.61 -0.88
C VAL A 87 9.16 14.44 -1.91
N GLY A 88 8.56 13.25 -2.06
CA GLY A 88 7.43 13.05 -2.95
C GLY A 88 6.24 13.97 -2.65
N ILE A 89 5.88 14.13 -1.37
CA ILE A 89 4.78 15.02 -0.96
C ILE A 89 5.13 16.49 -1.24
N ILE A 90 6.35 16.91 -0.91
CA ILE A 90 6.83 18.26 -1.20
C ILE A 90 6.81 18.53 -2.71
N SER A 91 7.26 17.57 -3.52
CA SER A 91 7.18 17.65 -4.98
C SER A 91 5.75 17.74 -5.48
N ALA A 92 4.80 16.98 -4.94
CA ALA A 92 3.39 17.08 -5.28
C ALA A 92 2.81 18.48 -5.00
N LEU A 93 3.15 19.07 -3.85
CA LEU A 93 2.73 20.43 -3.48
C LEU A 93 3.36 21.51 -4.36
N ILE A 94 4.62 21.34 -4.76
CA ILE A 94 5.32 22.29 -5.63
C ILE A 94 4.81 22.18 -7.07
N CYS A 95 4.71 20.96 -7.61
CA CYS A 95 4.27 20.73 -8.99
C CYS A 95 2.85 21.26 -9.23
N SER A 96 1.93 21.05 -8.28
CA SER A 96 0.56 21.58 -8.36
C SER A 96 0.47 23.12 -8.32
N ARG A 97 1.55 23.82 -7.93
CA ARG A 97 1.60 25.29 -7.92
C ARG A 97 2.31 25.88 -9.14
N ILE A 98 3.25 25.14 -9.73
CA ILE A 98 4.07 25.59 -10.87
C ILE A 98 3.42 25.22 -12.20
N PHE A 99 2.83 24.03 -12.28
CA PHE A 99 2.25 23.51 -13.52
C PHE A 99 0.72 23.63 -13.49
N GLU A 100 0.15 24.19 -14.55
CA GLU A 100 -1.32 24.30 -14.73
C GLU A 100 -1.91 23.10 -15.48
N PHE A 101 -1.15 22.00 -15.62
CA PHE A 101 -1.62 20.77 -16.26
C PHE A 101 -2.39 19.88 -15.29
N LEU A 102 -3.13 18.91 -15.83
CA LEU A 102 -3.82 17.89 -15.05
C LEU A 102 -2.86 17.16 -14.11
N ASP A 103 -3.30 16.88 -12.88
CA ASP A 103 -2.47 16.29 -11.83
C ASP A 103 -1.77 14.99 -12.21
N LEU A 104 -2.42 14.23 -13.09
CA LEU A 104 -1.91 12.97 -13.61
C LEU A 104 -0.62 13.13 -14.42
N TYR A 105 -0.39 14.25 -15.10
CA TYR A 105 0.75 14.39 -16.01
C TYR A 105 2.09 14.56 -15.29
N TYR A 106 2.09 15.12 -14.08
CA TYR A 106 3.31 15.24 -13.29
C TYR A 106 3.54 14.07 -12.33
N PHE A 107 2.63 13.08 -12.28
CA PHE A 107 2.83 11.84 -11.52
C PHE A 107 4.18 11.17 -11.81
N PRO A 108 4.63 10.98 -13.08
CA PRO A 108 5.93 10.38 -13.36
C PRO A 108 7.11 11.20 -12.80
N ILE A 109 6.99 12.53 -12.78
CA ILE A 109 8.01 13.42 -12.23
C ILE A 109 8.11 13.21 -10.71
N ILE A 110 6.97 13.23 -10.01
CA ILE A 110 6.91 12.96 -8.56
C ILE A 110 7.48 11.57 -8.24
N LEU A 111 7.14 10.57 -9.06
CA LEU A 111 7.64 9.21 -8.90
C LEU A 111 9.17 9.14 -9.02
N VAL A 112 9.76 9.81 -10.01
CA VAL A 112 11.22 9.83 -10.20
C VAL A 112 11.91 10.57 -9.05
N VAL A 113 11.40 11.75 -8.66
CA VAL A 113 12.00 12.54 -7.58
C VAL A 113 11.90 11.80 -6.24
N SER A 114 10.74 11.21 -5.94
CA SER A 114 10.57 10.38 -4.73
C SER A 114 11.45 9.13 -4.76
N ALA A 115 11.66 8.50 -5.93
CA ALA A 115 12.58 7.37 -6.08
C ALA A 115 14.03 7.75 -5.77
N ILE A 116 14.51 8.86 -6.32
CA ILE A 116 15.86 9.37 -6.04
C ILE A 116 16.02 9.64 -4.54
N ALA A 117 15.07 10.34 -3.94
CA ALA A 117 15.09 10.64 -2.50
C ALA A 117 15.03 9.37 -1.64
N ALA A 118 14.22 8.38 -2.03
CA ALA A 118 14.12 7.10 -1.33
C ALA A 118 15.44 6.31 -1.37
N ILE A 119 16.10 6.28 -2.53
CA ILE A 119 17.38 5.61 -2.72
C ILE A 119 18.47 6.33 -1.91
N LEU A 120 18.61 7.64 -2.08
CA LEU A 120 19.59 8.44 -1.31
C LEU A 120 19.35 8.28 0.20
N GLY A 121 18.10 8.43 0.64
CA GLY A 121 17.70 8.27 2.04
C GLY A 121 18.02 6.89 2.61
N THR A 122 17.97 5.85 1.78
CA THR A 122 18.34 4.47 2.18
C THR A 122 19.82 4.36 2.51
N TYR A 123 20.69 5.01 1.72
CA TYR A 123 22.14 4.98 1.90
C TYR A 123 22.64 5.93 2.98
N LEU A 124 21.85 6.93 3.38
CA LEU A 124 22.19 7.82 4.52
C LEU A 124 22.26 7.10 5.87
N LYS A 125 21.59 5.95 6.01
CA LYS A 125 21.59 5.17 7.24
C LYS A 125 22.06 3.73 7.02
N PRO A 126 22.62 3.07 8.05
CA PRO A 126 22.96 1.66 7.97
C PRO A 126 21.74 0.80 7.61
N PRO A 127 21.96 -0.42 7.10
CA PRO A 127 20.88 -1.37 6.88
C PRO A 127 20.14 -1.65 8.19
N THR A 128 18.88 -2.08 8.07
CA THR A 128 18.15 -2.66 9.19
C THR A 128 18.93 -3.83 9.77
N ASP A 129 18.79 -4.06 11.07
CA ASP A 129 19.39 -5.18 11.77
C ASP A 129 19.20 -6.52 11.04
N GLU A 130 20.28 -7.30 11.00
CA GLU A 130 20.35 -8.50 10.18
C GLU A 130 19.42 -9.61 10.68
N GLU A 131 19.28 -9.78 11.99
CA GLU A 131 18.35 -10.76 12.57
C GLU A 131 16.90 -10.41 12.23
N THR A 132 16.57 -9.12 12.25
CA THR A 132 15.25 -8.64 11.83
C THR A 132 14.99 -8.96 10.35
N LEU A 133 15.98 -8.75 9.47
CA LEU A 133 15.86 -9.07 8.04
C LEU A 133 15.74 -10.57 7.78
N LYS A 134 16.53 -11.40 8.48
CA LYS A 134 16.45 -12.86 8.39
C LYS A 134 15.09 -13.38 8.87
N SER A 135 14.61 -12.89 10.01
CA SER A 135 13.29 -13.24 10.55
C SER A 135 12.17 -12.86 9.58
N PHE A 136 12.22 -11.63 9.04
CA PHE A 136 11.27 -11.18 8.01
C PHE A 136 11.30 -12.09 6.77
N TYR A 137 12.48 -12.42 6.25
CA TYR A 137 12.64 -13.26 5.07
C TYR A 137 12.12 -14.69 5.29
N LYS A 138 12.41 -15.30 6.46
CA LYS A 138 11.92 -16.64 6.82
C LYS A 138 10.39 -16.71 6.88
N ASN A 139 9.75 -15.68 7.42
CA ASN A 139 8.30 -15.63 7.60
C ASN A 139 7.55 -15.27 6.33
N VAL A 140 8.00 -14.25 5.60
CA VAL A 140 7.27 -13.66 4.47
C VAL A 140 7.64 -14.33 3.14
N LYS A 141 8.87 -14.85 3.01
CA LYS A 141 9.46 -15.35 1.77
C LYS A 141 9.24 -14.39 0.58
N PRO A 142 9.62 -13.11 0.73
CA PRO A 142 9.29 -12.06 -0.23
C PRO A 142 10.02 -12.26 -1.57
N TRP A 143 9.39 -11.75 -2.63
CA TRP A 143 10.00 -11.64 -3.95
C TRP A 143 10.92 -10.41 -4.05
N GLY A 144 11.83 -10.42 -5.02
CA GLY A 144 12.67 -9.25 -5.36
C GLY A 144 14.16 -9.44 -5.06
N PHE A 145 14.84 -8.32 -4.80
CA PHE A 145 16.26 -8.27 -4.51
C PHE A 145 16.50 -8.64 -3.04
N TRP A 146 16.43 -9.93 -2.72
CA TRP A 146 16.67 -10.46 -1.37
C TRP A 146 17.80 -11.49 -1.30
N LYS A 147 18.49 -11.74 -2.42
CA LYS A 147 19.56 -12.74 -2.55
C LYS A 147 20.60 -12.72 -1.41
N PRO A 148 21.12 -11.57 -0.94
CA PRO A 148 22.12 -11.58 0.15
C PRO A 148 21.59 -12.09 1.49
N ILE A 149 20.33 -11.76 1.82
CA ILE A 149 19.69 -12.24 3.06
C ILE A 149 19.27 -13.71 2.89
N GLN A 150 18.79 -14.08 1.69
CA GLN A 150 18.45 -15.46 1.36
C GLN A 150 19.64 -16.40 1.57
N GLU A 151 20.82 -16.05 1.04
CA GLU A 151 22.03 -16.88 1.16
C GLU A 151 22.43 -17.09 2.63
N LYS A 152 22.32 -16.04 3.46
CA LYS A 152 22.56 -16.12 4.91
C LYS A 152 21.55 -17.01 5.62
N VAL A 153 20.27 -16.88 5.29
CA VAL A 153 19.21 -17.73 5.85
C VAL A 153 19.43 -19.20 5.48
N MET A 154 19.81 -19.49 4.23
CA MET A 154 20.06 -20.86 3.77
C MET A 154 21.36 -21.45 4.34
N ALA A 155 22.36 -20.62 4.66
CA ALA A 155 23.56 -21.06 5.35
C ALA A 155 23.27 -21.47 6.81
N GLU A 156 22.36 -20.78 7.49
CA GLU A 156 21.94 -21.11 8.86
C GLU A 156 20.91 -22.25 8.91
N ASP A 157 20.05 -22.36 7.90
CA ASP A 157 19.02 -23.38 7.78
C ASP A 157 19.00 -23.97 6.36
N PRO A 158 19.77 -25.04 6.10
CA PRO A 158 19.81 -25.70 4.80
C PRO A 158 18.48 -26.33 4.36
N SER A 159 17.54 -26.54 5.30
CA SER A 159 16.20 -27.07 4.99
C SER A 159 15.24 -25.99 4.48
N PHE A 160 15.63 -24.72 4.56
CA PHE A 160 14.78 -23.60 4.16
C PHE A 160 14.56 -23.56 2.65
N GLU A 161 13.30 -23.69 2.24
CA GLU A 161 12.90 -23.48 0.85
C GLU A 161 12.37 -22.07 0.58
N ARG A 162 12.98 -21.40 -0.40
CA ARG A 162 12.47 -20.15 -0.98
C ARG A 162 11.09 -20.35 -1.60
N ASN A 163 10.33 -19.26 -1.71
CA ASN A 163 9.11 -19.27 -2.51
C ASN A 163 9.46 -19.55 -3.99
N LYS A 164 8.72 -20.47 -4.62
CA LYS A 164 8.89 -20.86 -6.04
C LYS A 164 7.67 -20.49 -6.89
N ASP A 165 6.62 -19.94 -6.29
CA ASP A 165 5.30 -19.73 -6.91
C ASP A 165 5.18 -18.42 -7.71
N PHE A 166 6.30 -17.77 -8.07
CA PHE A 166 6.31 -16.43 -8.68
C PHE A 166 5.40 -16.33 -9.90
N GLY A 167 5.46 -17.34 -10.79
CA GLY A 167 4.65 -17.36 -12.00
C GLY A 167 3.14 -17.41 -11.71
N ARG A 168 2.74 -18.25 -10.75
CA ARG A 168 1.34 -18.37 -10.32
C ARG A 168 0.88 -17.08 -9.64
N ASP A 169 1.71 -16.52 -8.75
CA ASP A 169 1.42 -15.28 -8.04
C ASP A 169 1.26 -14.10 -9.02
N MET A 170 2.15 -13.97 -10.00
CA MET A 170 2.08 -12.90 -11.00
C MET A 170 0.88 -13.06 -11.93
N PHE A 171 0.55 -14.29 -12.33
CA PHE A 171 -0.66 -14.58 -13.09
C PHE A 171 -1.92 -14.16 -12.30
N ASN A 172 -1.99 -14.52 -11.01
CA ASN A 172 -3.09 -14.13 -10.12
C ASN A 172 -3.18 -12.60 -9.96
N ILE A 173 -2.05 -11.89 -9.90
CA ILE A 173 -2.03 -10.42 -9.87
C ILE A 173 -2.65 -9.84 -11.14
N VAL A 174 -2.28 -10.34 -12.33
CA VAL A 174 -2.84 -9.86 -13.60
C VAL A 174 -4.34 -10.12 -13.68
N VAL A 175 -4.79 -11.32 -13.32
CA VAL A 175 -6.22 -11.66 -13.26
C VAL A 175 -6.95 -10.77 -12.25
N GLY A 176 -6.34 -10.51 -11.09
CA GLY A 176 -6.86 -9.60 -10.06
C GLY A 176 -7.02 -8.16 -10.56
N ILE A 177 -6.04 -7.62 -11.32
CA ILE A 177 -6.12 -6.29 -11.93
C ILE A 177 -7.29 -6.21 -12.91
N ILE A 178 -7.45 -7.22 -13.77
CA ILE A 178 -8.58 -7.30 -14.72
C ILE A 178 -9.91 -7.36 -13.96
N ALA A 179 -10.00 -8.20 -12.93
CA ALA A 179 -11.20 -8.34 -12.10
C ALA A 179 -11.55 -7.02 -11.39
N GLN A 180 -10.58 -6.37 -10.75
CA GLN A 180 -10.79 -5.10 -10.05
C GLN A 180 -11.22 -3.99 -11.00
N THR A 181 -10.58 -3.89 -12.16
CA THR A 181 -10.90 -2.88 -13.18
C THR A 181 -12.32 -3.08 -13.73
N THR A 182 -12.67 -4.32 -14.06
CA THR A 182 -14.02 -4.64 -14.55
C THR A 182 -15.09 -4.48 -13.48
N LEU A 183 -14.79 -4.81 -12.22
CA LEU A 183 -15.66 -4.58 -11.08
C LEU A 183 -15.93 -3.09 -10.84
N MET A 184 -14.92 -2.23 -11.06
CA MET A 184 -15.06 -0.78 -10.95
C MET A 184 -15.94 -0.19 -12.07
N ILE A 185 -15.78 -0.68 -13.30
CA ILE A 185 -16.51 -0.15 -14.48
C ILE A 185 -17.94 -0.70 -14.57
N PHE A 186 -18.18 -1.93 -14.08
CA PHE A 186 -19.50 -2.57 -14.08
C PHE A 186 -20.66 -1.69 -13.57
N PRO A 187 -20.59 -1.06 -12.37
CA PRO A 187 -21.65 -0.17 -11.90
C PRO A 187 -21.83 1.07 -12.79
N ILE A 188 -20.76 1.56 -13.43
CA ILE A 188 -20.86 2.68 -14.37
C ILE A 188 -21.71 2.28 -15.58
N TYR A 189 -21.54 1.06 -16.11
CA TYR A 189 -22.37 0.57 -17.23
C TYR A 189 -23.83 0.33 -16.84
N ILE A 190 -24.11 -0.06 -15.59
CA ILE A 190 -25.49 -0.13 -15.07
C ILE A 190 -26.13 1.26 -15.11
N VAL A 191 -25.44 2.27 -14.55
CA VAL A 191 -25.94 3.65 -14.49
C VAL A 191 -26.15 4.23 -15.89
N LEU A 192 -25.21 3.98 -16.82
CA LEU A 192 -25.29 4.40 -18.21
C LEU A 192 -26.27 3.57 -19.06
N LYS A 193 -26.94 2.56 -18.48
CA LYS A 193 -27.85 1.62 -19.16
C LYS A 193 -27.23 0.94 -20.40
N LYS A 194 -25.91 0.73 -20.40
CA LYS A 194 -25.18 0.07 -21.49
C LYS A 194 -25.19 -1.45 -21.29
N MET A 195 -26.27 -2.10 -21.74
CA MET A 195 -26.53 -3.53 -21.46
C MET A 195 -25.45 -4.49 -22.00
N VAL A 196 -24.94 -4.26 -23.21
CA VAL A 196 -23.90 -5.14 -23.80
C VAL A 196 -22.57 -5.04 -23.03
N PRO A 197 -21.97 -3.84 -22.84
CA PRO A 197 -20.78 -3.70 -21.99
C PRO A 197 -21.00 -4.21 -20.55
N MET A 198 -22.18 -3.98 -19.96
CA MET A 198 -22.52 -4.50 -18.64
C MET A 198 -22.46 -6.04 -18.60
N GLY A 199 -23.06 -6.72 -19.58
CA GLY A 199 -23.03 -8.18 -19.67
C GLY A 199 -21.61 -8.72 -19.88
N ILE A 200 -20.80 -8.08 -20.71
CA ILE A 200 -19.39 -8.43 -20.93
C ILE A 200 -18.60 -8.27 -19.63
N SER A 201 -18.74 -7.14 -18.92
CA SER A 201 -18.05 -6.92 -17.65
C SER A 201 -18.43 -7.97 -16.60
N LEU A 202 -19.72 -8.32 -16.50
CA LEU A 202 -20.18 -9.37 -15.58
C LEU A 202 -19.58 -10.74 -15.92
N ALA A 203 -19.51 -11.09 -17.20
CA ALA A 203 -18.90 -12.33 -17.65
C ALA A 203 -17.39 -12.39 -17.32
N ILE A 204 -16.66 -11.30 -17.57
CA ILE A 204 -15.23 -11.21 -17.23
C ILE A 204 -15.03 -11.37 -15.72
N ILE A 205 -15.83 -10.67 -14.90
CA ILE A 205 -15.79 -10.80 -13.45
C ILE A 205 -15.97 -12.27 -13.04
N ALA A 206 -17.02 -12.94 -13.53
CA ALA A 206 -17.29 -14.33 -13.21
C ALA A 206 -16.14 -15.26 -13.60
N VAL A 207 -15.57 -15.10 -14.80
CA VAL A 207 -14.41 -15.89 -15.26
C VAL A 207 -13.19 -15.64 -14.39
N CYS A 208 -12.86 -14.38 -14.08
CA CYS A 208 -11.74 -14.05 -13.20
C CYS A 208 -11.92 -14.65 -11.80
N PHE A 209 -13.13 -14.62 -11.23
CA PHE A 209 -13.42 -15.27 -9.94
C PHE A 209 -13.22 -16.79 -10.00
N ILE A 210 -13.65 -17.45 -11.08
CA ILE A 210 -13.45 -18.90 -11.26
C ILE A 210 -11.95 -19.23 -11.36
N ILE A 211 -11.20 -18.44 -12.13
CA ILE A 211 -9.75 -18.59 -12.27
C ILE A 211 -9.09 -18.42 -10.90
N MET A 212 -9.32 -17.29 -10.23
CA MET A 212 -8.74 -16.97 -8.92
C MET A 212 -9.11 -17.99 -7.84
N LYS A 213 -10.33 -18.54 -7.89
CA LYS A 213 -10.71 -19.63 -6.97
C LYS A 213 -9.76 -20.82 -7.11
N ARG A 214 -9.47 -21.24 -8.35
CA ARG A 214 -8.61 -22.41 -8.62
C ARG A 214 -7.13 -22.11 -8.44
N THR A 215 -6.66 -20.95 -8.89
CA THR A 215 -5.23 -20.63 -8.98
C THR A 215 -4.68 -19.90 -7.75
N TRP A 216 -5.55 -19.33 -6.92
CA TRP A 216 -5.16 -18.66 -5.69
C TRP A 216 -5.80 -19.31 -4.46
N TRP A 217 -7.13 -19.28 -4.35
CA TRP A 217 -7.84 -19.71 -3.12
C TRP A 217 -7.59 -21.19 -2.77
N ASP A 218 -7.78 -22.10 -3.73
CA ASP A 218 -7.61 -23.54 -3.51
C ASP A 218 -6.12 -23.94 -3.31
N THR A 219 -5.20 -23.04 -3.65
CA THR A 219 -3.75 -23.25 -3.49
C THR A 219 -3.16 -22.61 -2.23
N LEU A 220 -3.99 -21.90 -1.44
CA LEU A 220 -3.53 -21.33 -0.19
C LEU A 220 -3.06 -22.44 0.76
N PRO A 221 -1.94 -22.25 1.49
CA PRO A 221 -1.54 -23.19 2.52
C PRO A 221 -2.70 -23.37 3.50
N LYS A 222 -3.10 -24.62 3.75
CA LYS A 222 -4.06 -24.88 4.82
C LYS A 222 -3.41 -24.45 6.12
N ASP A 223 -4.07 -23.59 6.87
CA ASP A 223 -3.61 -23.17 8.19
C ASP A 223 -3.27 -24.44 8.99
N LYS A 224 -1.98 -24.59 9.34
CA LYS A 224 -1.62 -25.58 10.34
C LYS A 224 -2.33 -25.14 11.61
N PRO A 225 -3.19 -25.97 12.25
CA PRO A 225 -3.72 -25.62 13.55
C PRO A 225 -2.53 -25.29 14.45
N SER A 226 -2.55 -24.10 15.05
CA SER A 226 -1.57 -23.69 16.04
C SER A 226 -1.52 -24.75 17.13
N ALA A 227 -0.42 -25.52 17.16
CA ALA A 227 -0.12 -26.45 18.23
C ALA A 227 0.28 -25.67 19.50
#